data_AF-A0A6L2PD77-F1
#
_entry.id   AF-A0A6L2PD77-F1
#
_cell.length_a   1.000
_cell.length_b   1.000
_cell.length_c   1.000
_cell.angle_alpha   90.00
_cell.angle_beta   90.00
_cell.angle_gamma   90.00
#
_symmetry.space_group_name_H-M   'P 1'
#
loop_
_entity.id
_entity.type
_entity.pdbx_description
1 polymer ?
#
loop_
_entity_poly.entity_id
_entity_poly.type
_entity_poly.pdbx_seq_one_letter_code
_entity_poly.pdbx_strand_id
1 'polypeptide(L)' 'TSILMPNLMLSNLEKFYPEAHKFIPERWIKDDPLHNKAHPFLTMPFGFGSRMCIGRRFAELEIETVVTK' A
#
# COMPACT_ATOMS: atom_id res chain seq x y z
N THR A 1 16.67 -5.56 -21.35
CA THR A 1 15.50 -4.68 -21.10
C THR A 1 15.31 -4.52 -19.62
N SER A 2 15.29 -3.29 -19.12
CA SER A 2 15.03 -3.02 -17.70
C SER A 2 13.54 -2.80 -17.48
N ILE A 3 12.96 -3.46 -16.49
CA ILE A 3 11.55 -3.30 -16.10
C ILE A 3 11.51 -2.59 -14.76
N LEU A 4 10.74 -1.50 -14.69
CA LEU A 4 10.55 -0.72 -13.47
C LEU A 4 9.10 -0.86 -13.01
N MET A 5 8.92 -1.04 -11.71
CA MET A 5 7.60 -1.08 -11.07
C MET A 5 7.37 0.24 -10.33
N PRO A 6 6.57 1.18 -10.89
CA PRO A 6 6.50 2.55 -10.40
C PRO A 6 5.50 2.66 -9.23
N ASN A 7 5.79 1.99 -8.11
CA ASN A 7 4.84 1.88 -7.00
C ASN A 7 4.45 3.26 -6.40
N LEU A 8 5.44 4.13 -6.22
CA LEU A 8 5.23 5.48 -5.70
C LEU A 8 4.30 6.30 -6.59
N MET A 9 4.48 6.22 -7.91
CA MET A 9 3.63 6.93 -8.86
C MET A 9 2.20 6.40 -8.82
N LEU A 10 2.02 5.08 -8.95
CA LEU A 10 0.69 4.47 -9.00
C LEU A 10 -0.14 4.72 -7.72
N SER A 11 0.50 4.71 -6.55
CA SER A 11 -0.17 4.93 -5.27
C SER A 11 -0.57 6.40 -5.03
N ASN A 12 -0.01 7.35 -5.80
CA ASN A 12 -0.30 8.78 -5.68
C ASN A 12 -1.18 9.33 -6.83
N LEU A 13 -1.65 8.47 -7.74
CA LEU A 13 -2.52 8.92 -8.84
C LEU A 13 -3.97 9.07 -8.34
N GLU A 14 -4.51 10.28 -8.50
CA GLU A 14 -5.92 10.59 -8.17
C GLU A 14 -6.93 9.71 -8.93
N LYS A 15 -6.53 9.19 -10.10
CA LYS A 15 -7.31 8.22 -10.88
C LYS A 15 -7.66 6.96 -10.09
N PHE A 16 -6.75 6.52 -9.21
CA PHE A 16 -6.92 5.29 -8.43
C PHE A 16 -7.21 5.57 -6.94
N TYR A 17 -6.74 6.71 -6.44
CA TYR A 17 -6.88 7.11 -5.05
C TYR A 17 -7.44 8.54 -5.00
N PRO A 18 -8.77 8.74 -4.91
CA PRO A 18 -9.35 10.07 -4.75
C PRO A 18 -8.73 10.77 -3.53
N GLU A 19 -8.33 12.04 -3.67
CA GLU A 19 -7.59 12.77 -2.62
C GLU A 19 -6.27 12.06 -2.21
N ALA A 20 -5.51 11.57 -3.20
CA ALA A 20 -4.29 10.75 -3.00
C ALA A 20 -3.25 11.39 -2.08
N HIS A 21 -3.18 12.73 -2.05
CA HIS A 21 -2.22 13.49 -1.24
C HIS A 21 -2.68 13.70 0.21
N LYS A 22 -3.90 13.29 0.56
CA LYS A 22 -4.40 13.33 1.94
C LYS A 22 -4.22 11.98 2.62
N PHE A 23 -3.82 12.02 3.87
CA PHE A 23 -3.73 10.83 4.71
C PHE A 23 -5.14 10.44 5.20
N ILE A 24 -5.68 9.36 4.63
CA ILE A 24 -7.03 8.85 4.91
C ILE A 24 -6.91 7.35 5.29
N PRO A 25 -6.77 7.02 6.59
CA PRO A 25 -6.66 5.63 7.08
C PRO A 25 -7.85 4.75 6.71
N GLU A 26 -9.05 5.32 6.70
CA GLU A 26 -10.35 4.68 6.43
C GLU A 26 -10.34 3.95 5.08
N ARG A 27 -9.50 4.40 4.15
CA ARG A 27 -9.25 3.77 2.85
C ARG A 27 -8.89 2.29 2.93
N TRP A 28 -8.30 1.85 4.03
CA TRP A 28 -7.79 0.48 4.22
C TRP A 28 -8.63 -0.35 5.20
N ILE A 29 -9.68 0.24 5.79
CA ILE A 29 -10.57 -0.44 6.73
C ILE A 29 -11.69 -1.11 5.93
N LYS A 30 -11.93 -2.40 6.18
CA LYS A 30 -13.04 -3.12 5.53
C LYS A 30 -14.37 -2.55 6.04
N ASP A 31 -15.37 -2.52 5.17
CA ASP A 31 -16.74 -2.02 5.46
C ASP A 31 -16.87 -0.51 5.70
N ASP A 32 -15.78 0.27 5.57
CA ASP A 32 -15.84 1.73 5.55
C ASP A 32 -16.37 2.24 4.17
N PRO A 33 -17.22 3.28 4.12
CA PRO A 33 -17.65 3.89 2.86
C PRO A 33 -16.49 4.35 1.96
N LEU A 34 -15.35 4.72 2.56
CA LEU A 34 -14.13 5.17 1.89
C LEU A 34 -13.18 4.02 1.53
N HIS A 35 -13.55 2.77 1.82
CA HIS A 35 -12.72 1.60 1.51
C HIS A 35 -12.32 1.58 0.03
N ASN A 36 -11.02 1.39 -0.20
CA ASN A 36 -10.47 1.41 -1.54
C ASN A 36 -10.86 0.18 -2.36
N LYS A 37 -11.35 0.41 -3.58
CA LYS A 37 -11.64 -0.65 -4.56
C LYS A 37 -10.58 -0.75 -5.66
N ALA A 38 -9.45 -0.05 -5.51
CA ALA A 38 -8.33 -0.11 -6.42
C ALA A 38 -7.75 -1.53 -6.51
N HIS A 39 -7.18 -1.86 -7.67
CA HIS A 39 -6.55 -3.14 -7.91
C HIS A 39 -5.39 -3.40 -6.93
N PRO A 40 -5.25 -4.59 -6.33
CA PRO A 40 -4.25 -4.87 -5.29
C PRO A 40 -2.80 -4.62 -5.71
N PHE A 41 -2.50 -4.71 -7.00
CA PHE A 41 -1.15 -4.47 -7.54
C PHE A 41 -0.85 -2.97 -7.79
N LEU A 42 -1.72 -2.04 -7.42
CA LEU A 42 -1.42 -0.61 -7.50
C LEU A 42 -0.57 -0.15 -6.31
N THR A 43 -0.78 -0.72 -5.12
CA THR A 43 0.01 -0.46 -3.92
C THR A 43 0.68 -1.74 -3.43
N MET A 44 2.01 -1.79 -3.55
CA MET A 44 2.88 -2.92 -3.18
C MET A 44 4.10 -2.34 -2.45
N PRO A 45 3.93 -1.88 -1.19
CA PRO A 45 5.01 -1.24 -0.43
C PRO A 45 6.23 -2.16 -0.23
N PHE A 46 6.00 -3.47 -0.23
CA PHE A 46 7.04 -4.49 -0.11
C PHE A 46 7.31 -5.26 -1.41
N GLY A 47 6.76 -4.82 -2.54
CA GLY A 47 6.83 -5.55 -3.81
C GLY A 47 6.02 -6.86 -3.81
N PHE A 48 6.23 -7.68 -4.83
CA PHE A 48 5.53 -8.96 -5.02
C PHE A 48 6.44 -9.99 -5.70
N GLY A 49 6.18 -11.28 -5.48
CA GLY A 49 6.90 -12.39 -6.11
C GLY A 49 8.29 -12.66 -5.51
N SER A 50 9.18 -13.28 -6.29
CA SER A 50 10.49 -13.76 -5.83
C SER A 50 11.47 -12.67 -5.38
N ARG A 51 11.19 -11.40 -5.73
CA ARG A 51 12.03 -10.23 -5.40
C ARG A 51 11.32 -9.26 -4.45
N MET A 52 10.27 -9.71 -3.76
CA MET A 52 9.65 -8.92 -2.70
C MET A 52 10.61 -8.70 -1.53
N CYS A 53 10.35 -7.68 -0.71
CA CYS A 53 11.15 -7.37 0.46
C CYS A 53 11.20 -8.57 1.41
N ILE A 54 12.41 -9.05 1.69
CA ILE A 54 12.66 -10.18 2.60
C ILE A 54 12.21 -9.86 4.04
N GLY A 55 12.29 -8.58 4.43
CA GLY A 55 11.94 -8.09 5.76
C GLY A 55 10.46 -7.76 5.95
N ARG A 56 9.59 -8.03 4.96
CA ARG A 56 8.16 -7.63 5.00
C ARG A 56 7.48 -8.04 6.31
N ARG A 57 7.60 -9.31 6.70
CA ARG A 57 6.92 -9.84 7.89
C ARG A 57 7.42 -9.19 9.18
N PHE A 58 8.73 -8.91 9.24
CA PHE A 58 9.33 -8.25 10.38
C PHE A 58 8.84 -6.80 10.49
N ALA A 59 8.83 -6.06 9.38
CA ALA A 59 8.33 -4.70 9.34
C ALA A 59 6.83 -4.62 9.69
N GLU A 60 6.01 -5.53 9.17
CA GLU A 60 4.57 -5.60 9.52
C GLU A 60 4.37 -5.85 11.02
N LEU A 61 5.13 -6.77 11.62
CA LEU A 61 5.08 -7.05 13.06
C LEU A 61 5.53 -5.86 13.91
N GLU A 62 6.61 -5.17 13.51
CA GLU A 62 7.10 -3.99 14.23
C GLU A 62 6.07 -2.86 14.18
N ILE A 63 5.49 -2.59 12.99
CA ILE A 63 4.45 -1.58 12.83
C ILE A 63 3.24 -1.91 13.71
N GLU A 64 2.76 -3.16 13.68
CA GLU A 64 1.62 -3.59 14.50
C GLU A 64 1.93 -3.46 16.00
N THR A 65 3.13 -3.86 16.43
CA THR A 65 3.54 -3.77 17.84
C THR A 65 3.63 -2.33 18.32
N VAL A 66 4.13 -1.42 17.48
CA VAL A 66 4.25 0.01 17.80
C VAL A 66 2.90 0.71 17.80
N VAL A 67 1.97 0.31 16.93
CA VAL A 67 0.64 0.94 16.83
C VAL A 67 -0.31 0.46 17.93
N THR A 68 -0.16 -0.79 18.41
CA THR A 68 -1.07 -1.39 19.41
C THR A 68 -0.69 -1.12 20.86
N LYS A 69 0.56 -0.75 21.14
CA LYS A 69 1.05 -0.40 22.48
C LYS A 69 0.93 1.09 22.75
#